data_AF-A0A7V0WV96-F1
#
_entry.id   AF-A0A7V0WV96-F1
#
_cell.length_a   1.000
_cell.length_b   1.000
_cell.length_c   1.000
_cell.angle_alpha   90.00
_cell.angle_beta   90.00
_cell.angle_gamma   90.00
#
_symmetry.space_group_name_H-M   'P 1'
#
loop_
_entity.id
_entity.type
_entity.pdbx_description
1 polymer ?
#
loop_
_entity_poly.entity_id
_entity_poly.type
_entity_poly.pdbx_seq_one_letter_code
_entity_poly.pdbx_strand_id
1 'polypeptide(L)'
;MKRIVAFAIPLIFLVSLFFPRCAVIVAPTGGPKDTIAPVMVKSVPPLHATKFKGEKIVITFDEYIKLDKIGEKLVLSPPQKQLPETRIRGKSLEVKFSEPLTDSTTYTLYFADAIRDNNENNPIENFEFAFSTGSYIDSLRYTGRVIDAFTLVPQEGVFVMLYEEHADSVPIIKRPRYVTKTNKEGAFFLSNLRRNSYKIFALRDGNANYLFDQMSEEIAFSNTIINEDMLVNPSQAAQADSLNTLRLFKEKSKVQSLTDYSRPQRRRIKLGFSQKPIGNVALSPIGYNLDSTETWFIPGRNVVGDTLDFWITNTKMALDDSLRMVVSYLKSDSLMNLVPQTD
;
A
#
# COMPACT_ATOMS: atom_id res chain seq x y z
N MET A 1 7.73 64.67 68.70
CA MET A 1 8.37 63.80 67.67
C MET A 1 7.97 62.31 67.74
N LYS A 2 7.49 61.76 68.87
CA LYS A 2 7.11 60.33 68.98
C LYS A 2 5.80 59.91 68.26
N ARG A 3 4.91 60.84 67.91
CA ARG A 3 3.63 60.53 67.24
C ARG A 3 3.72 60.43 65.71
N ILE A 4 4.73 61.03 65.08
CA ILE A 4 4.90 61.00 63.61
C ILE A 4 5.49 59.65 63.17
N VAL A 5 6.35 59.05 64.00
CA VAL A 5 6.96 57.74 63.74
C VAL A 5 5.92 56.60 63.78
N ALA A 6 4.90 56.72 64.63
CA ALA A 6 3.85 55.71 64.79
C ALA A 6 2.92 55.57 63.56
N PHE A 7 2.78 56.63 62.74
CA PHE A 7 1.99 56.60 61.50
C PHE A 7 2.82 56.31 60.25
N ALA A 8 4.14 56.51 60.29
CA ALA A 8 5.02 56.23 59.16
C ALA A 8 5.18 54.71 58.92
N ILE A 9 5.20 53.91 59.98
CA ILE A 9 5.38 52.45 59.92
C ILE A 9 4.20 51.74 59.20
N PRO A 10 2.91 51.96 59.57
CA PRO A 10 1.80 51.35 58.85
C PRO A 10 1.67 51.87 57.42
N LEU A 11 2.07 53.12 57.15
CA LEU A 11 2.06 53.69 55.79
C LEU A 11 3.12 53.03 54.88
N ILE A 12 4.32 52.77 55.39
CA ILE A 12 5.38 52.05 54.66
C ILE A 12 4.95 50.59 54.38
N PHE A 13 4.25 49.95 55.34
CA PHE A 13 3.70 48.61 55.15
C PHE A 13 2.54 48.58 54.15
N LEU A 14 1.73 49.65 54.09
CA LEU A 14 0.66 49.81 53.10
C LEU A 14 1.22 50.07 51.69
N VAL A 15 2.33 50.81 51.57
CA VAL A 15 3.00 51.11 50.29
C VAL A 15 3.71 49.88 49.72
N SER A 16 4.22 48.96 50.54
CA SER A 16 4.86 47.72 50.06
C SER A 16 3.86 46.73 49.45
N LEU A 17 2.57 46.81 49.81
CA LEU A 17 1.49 46.02 49.23
C LEU A 17 1.12 46.44 47.79
N PHE A 18 1.58 47.61 47.33
CA PHE A 18 1.32 48.11 45.96
C PHE A 18 2.40 47.74 44.93
N PHE A 19 3.43 46.97 45.32
CA PHE A 19 4.42 46.41 44.38
C PHE A 19 4.27 44.89 44.27
N PRO A 20 3.25 44.37 43.56
CA PRO A 20 3.23 42.96 43.20
C PRO A 20 4.43 42.70 42.28
N ARG A 21 5.49 42.09 42.82
CA ARG A 21 6.55 41.47 42.02
C ARG A 21 5.94 40.27 41.28
N CYS A 22 5.23 40.54 40.20
CA CYS A 22 4.90 39.53 39.20
C CYS A 22 6.20 39.16 38.47
N ALA A 23 6.94 38.19 39.00
CA ALA A 23 7.87 37.44 38.18
C ALA A 23 7.02 36.63 37.20
N VAL A 24 6.95 37.06 35.94
CA VAL A 24 6.34 36.28 34.88
C VAL A 24 7.16 35.00 34.76
N ILE A 25 6.54 33.85 35.05
CA ILE A 25 7.13 32.54 34.79
C ILE A 25 7.09 32.36 33.28
N VAL A 26 8.13 32.85 32.58
CA VAL A 26 8.36 32.52 31.18
C VAL A 26 9.01 31.14 31.18
N ALA A 27 8.42 30.19 30.45
CA ALA A 27 9.07 28.90 30.25
C ALA A 27 10.48 29.17 29.69
N PRO A 28 11.53 28.51 30.22
CA PRO A 28 12.86 28.64 29.64
C PRO A 28 12.74 28.33 28.14
N THR A 29 13.20 29.25 27.29
CA THR A 29 13.32 28.98 25.87
C THR A 29 14.27 27.80 25.73
N GLY A 30 13.77 26.67 25.24
CA GLY A 30 14.60 25.49 25.00
C GLY A 30 15.77 25.82 24.08
N GLY A 31 16.75 24.91 24.05
CA GLY A 31 17.82 24.99 23.05
C GLY A 31 17.26 24.90 21.62
N PRO A 32 18.12 25.15 20.61
CA PRO A 32 17.76 24.88 19.23
C PRO A 32 17.20 23.46 19.08
N LYS A 33 16.16 23.31 18.26
CA LYS A 33 15.56 22.00 17.98
C LYS A 33 16.61 21.09 17.35
N ASP A 34 16.72 19.86 17.84
CA ASP A 34 17.55 18.84 17.20
C ASP A 34 16.94 18.40 15.87
N THR A 35 17.78 18.26 14.86
CA THR A 35 17.42 17.85 13.49
C THR A 35 18.22 16.64 13.03
N ILE A 36 19.14 16.13 13.85
CA ILE A 36 20.00 15.00 13.53
C ILE A 36 19.21 13.70 13.78
N ALA A 37 19.37 12.74 12.88
CA ALA A 37 18.78 11.41 13.01
C ALA A 37 19.71 10.46 13.78
N PRO A 38 19.16 9.42 14.44
CA PRO A 38 19.96 8.46 15.20
C PRO A 38 20.94 7.72 14.30
N VAL A 39 22.12 7.41 14.84
CA VAL A 39 23.18 6.71 14.10
C VAL A 39 23.38 5.32 14.67
N MET A 40 23.41 4.31 13.79
CA MET A 40 23.78 2.95 14.19
C MET A 40 25.26 2.92 14.61
N VAL A 41 25.54 2.63 15.87
CA VAL A 41 26.91 2.54 16.42
C VAL A 41 27.42 1.11 16.51
N LYS A 42 26.52 0.14 16.61
CA LYS A 42 26.87 -1.29 16.75
C LYS A 42 25.73 -2.18 16.29
N SER A 43 26.04 -3.36 15.81
CA SER A 43 25.07 -4.43 15.65
C SER A 43 25.64 -5.80 15.98
N VAL A 44 24.78 -6.73 16.37
CA VAL A 44 25.08 -8.15 16.51
C VAL A 44 24.01 -8.94 15.77
N PRO A 45 24.35 -9.62 14.66
CA PRO A 45 25.68 -9.67 14.03
C PRO A 45 26.10 -8.30 13.46
N PRO A 46 27.39 -8.11 13.09
CA PRO A 46 27.81 -6.91 12.36
C PRO A 46 27.01 -6.71 11.07
N LEU A 47 26.81 -5.46 10.65
CA LEU A 47 26.26 -5.16 9.34
C LEU A 47 27.09 -5.85 8.25
N HIS A 48 26.43 -6.46 7.27
CA HIS A 48 27.05 -7.29 6.25
C HIS A 48 27.76 -8.55 6.77
N ALA A 49 27.34 -9.10 7.91
CA ALA A 49 27.85 -10.38 8.38
C ALA A 49 27.49 -11.54 7.44
N THR A 50 28.43 -12.45 7.24
CA THR A 50 28.25 -13.72 6.54
C THR A 50 28.13 -14.89 7.52
N LYS A 51 27.67 -16.05 7.05
CA LYS A 51 27.53 -17.29 7.82
C LYS A 51 26.69 -17.11 9.09
N PHE A 52 25.70 -16.22 9.03
CA PHE A 52 24.81 -15.96 10.14
C PHE A 52 23.95 -17.21 10.42
N LYS A 53 23.88 -17.61 11.69
CA LYS A 53 23.11 -18.77 12.18
C LYS A 53 22.18 -18.42 13.35
N GLY A 54 22.08 -17.13 13.70
CA GLY A 54 21.24 -16.68 14.80
C GLY A 54 19.77 -16.58 14.40
N GLU A 55 18.91 -16.41 15.40
CA GLU A 55 17.48 -16.16 15.22
C GLU A 55 17.09 -14.69 15.44
N LYS A 56 18.05 -13.85 15.83
CA LYS A 56 17.82 -12.44 16.10
C LYS A 56 19.00 -11.56 15.70
N ILE A 57 18.69 -10.31 15.39
CA ILE A 57 19.62 -9.22 15.14
C ILE A 57 19.37 -8.16 16.19
N VAL A 58 20.42 -7.58 16.75
CA VAL A 58 20.36 -6.46 17.68
C VAL A 58 21.13 -5.30 17.06
N ILE A 59 20.45 -4.19 16.82
CA ILE A 59 21.01 -2.96 16.25
C ILE A 59 21.00 -1.91 17.36
N THR A 60 22.14 -1.30 17.69
CA THR A 60 22.30 -0.30 18.75
C THR A 60 22.60 1.05 18.14
N PHE A 61 21.89 2.07 18.62
CA PHE A 61 22.02 3.46 18.21
C PHE A 61 22.74 4.29 19.29
N ASP A 62 23.24 5.46 18.91
CA ASP A 62 23.84 6.44 19.82
C ASP A 62 22.82 7.13 20.74
N GLU A 63 21.54 7.13 20.37
CA GLU A 63 20.44 7.70 21.15
C GLU A 63 19.22 6.77 21.29
N TYR A 64 18.20 7.23 22.03
CA TYR A 64 16.96 6.47 22.20
C TYR A 64 16.12 6.60 20.93
N ILE A 65 15.61 5.46 20.45
CA ILE A 65 14.80 5.41 19.24
C ILE A 65 13.35 5.03 19.56
N LYS A 66 12.47 5.33 18.62
CA LYS A 66 11.12 4.77 18.54
C LYS A 66 10.83 4.27 17.13
N LEU A 67 9.82 3.41 17.04
CA LEU A 67 9.37 2.83 15.78
C LEU A 67 8.06 3.48 15.36
N ASP A 68 8.02 4.02 14.14
CA ASP A 68 6.82 4.57 13.52
C ASP A 68 6.29 3.59 12.47
N LYS A 69 5.06 3.10 12.67
CA LYS A 69 4.35 2.18 11.74
C LYS A 69 5.21 1.03 11.21
N ILE A 70 6.04 0.42 12.07
CA ILE A 70 7.00 -0.60 11.66
C ILE A 70 6.36 -1.80 10.96
N GLY A 71 5.16 -2.23 11.37
CA GLY A 71 4.45 -3.33 10.72
C GLY A 71 4.06 -3.04 9.26
N GLU A 72 3.87 -1.77 8.92
CA GLU A 72 3.59 -1.33 7.54
C GLU A 72 4.90 -1.10 6.75
N LYS A 73 5.95 -0.62 7.41
CA LYS A 73 7.18 -0.14 6.75
C LYS A 73 8.29 -1.19 6.64
N LEU A 74 8.37 -2.12 7.59
CA LEU A 74 9.40 -3.16 7.59
C LEU A 74 9.17 -4.15 6.46
N VAL A 75 10.21 -4.39 5.67
CA VAL A 75 10.22 -5.41 4.64
C VAL A 75 11.45 -6.29 4.81
N LEU A 76 11.25 -7.60 4.84
CA LEU A 76 12.33 -8.59 4.78
C LEU A 76 12.41 -9.13 3.35
N SER A 77 13.61 -9.14 2.78
CA SER A 77 13.88 -9.69 1.45
C SER A 77 15.01 -10.71 1.51
N PRO A 78 14.82 -11.97 1.10
CA PRO A 78 13.57 -12.59 0.63
C PRO A 78 12.44 -12.58 1.68
N PRO A 79 11.16 -12.47 1.27
CA PRO A 79 10.03 -12.42 2.20
C PRO A 79 9.74 -13.80 2.83
N GLN A 80 9.27 -13.75 4.06
CA GLN A 80 8.74 -14.90 4.82
C GLN A 80 7.22 -14.78 4.96
N LYS A 81 6.54 -15.83 5.45
CA LYS A 81 5.07 -15.79 5.68
C LYS A 81 4.74 -14.83 6.82
N GLN A 82 5.58 -14.80 7.84
CA GLN A 82 5.46 -13.95 9.01
C GLN A 82 6.58 -12.93 9.01
N LEU A 83 6.22 -11.67 9.24
CA LEU A 83 7.22 -10.63 9.45
C LEU A 83 8.02 -10.89 10.74
N PRO A 84 9.29 -10.49 10.78
CA PRO A 84 10.09 -10.54 12.01
C PRO A 84 9.45 -9.71 13.13
N GLU A 85 9.54 -10.20 14.36
CA GLU A 85 9.13 -9.45 15.54
C GLU A 85 10.17 -8.39 15.90
N THR A 86 9.73 -7.15 16.10
CA THR A 86 10.61 -6.03 16.50
C THR A 86 10.36 -5.60 17.93
N ARG A 87 11.43 -5.37 18.71
CA ARG A 87 11.34 -4.88 20.09
C ARG A 87 12.43 -3.87 20.39
N ILE A 88 12.07 -2.76 21.03
CA ILE A 88 13.05 -1.80 21.56
C ILE A 88 13.51 -2.22 22.96
N ARG A 89 14.81 -2.17 23.21
CA ARG A 89 15.45 -2.29 24.53
C ARG A 89 16.49 -1.20 24.71
N GLY A 90 16.19 -0.17 25.51
CA GLY A 90 17.08 0.97 25.67
C GLY A 90 17.32 1.67 24.32
N LYS A 91 18.58 1.80 23.91
CA LYS A 91 18.99 2.35 22.61
C LYS A 91 19.11 1.30 21.49
N SER A 92 18.54 0.11 21.69
CA SER A 92 18.67 -1.00 20.75
C SER A 92 17.33 -1.45 20.19
N LEU A 93 17.34 -1.78 18.90
CA LEU A 93 16.29 -2.50 18.20
C LEU A 93 16.68 -3.98 18.09
N GLU A 94 15.88 -4.85 18.71
CA GLU A 94 15.92 -6.29 18.49
C GLU A 94 14.96 -6.66 17.36
N VAL A 95 15.44 -7.42 16.38
CA VAL A 95 14.64 -8.01 15.30
C VAL A 95 14.78 -9.52 15.41
N LYS A 96 13.69 -10.23 15.70
CA LYS A 96 13.66 -11.68 15.85
C LYS A 96 12.92 -12.31 14.68
N PHE A 97 13.55 -13.28 14.01
CA PHE A 97 12.94 -13.99 12.89
C PHE A 97 11.94 -15.02 13.41
N SER A 98 10.72 -14.95 12.87
CA SER A 98 9.61 -15.84 13.25
C SER A 98 9.72 -17.21 12.57
N GLU A 99 10.42 -17.27 11.44
CA GLU A 99 10.65 -18.47 10.65
C GLU A 99 12.16 -18.71 10.43
N PRO A 100 12.61 -19.97 10.30
CA PRO A 100 14.00 -20.27 9.98
C PRO A 100 14.46 -19.58 8.69
N LEU A 101 15.69 -19.09 8.70
CA LEU A 101 16.31 -18.50 7.53
C LEU A 101 16.74 -19.60 6.55
N THR A 102 16.61 -19.32 5.26
CA THR A 102 17.08 -20.20 4.18
C THR A 102 18.60 -20.18 4.14
N ASP A 103 19.22 -21.34 3.94
CA ASP A 103 20.66 -21.44 3.83
C ASP A 103 21.20 -20.72 2.59
N SER A 104 22.48 -20.34 2.63
CA SER A 104 23.20 -19.75 1.50
C SER A 104 22.46 -18.59 0.82
N THR A 105 21.81 -17.73 1.62
CA THR A 105 20.93 -16.66 1.16
C THR A 105 21.29 -15.32 1.81
N THR A 106 21.38 -14.28 0.98
CA THR A 106 21.49 -12.90 1.42
C THR A 106 20.11 -12.37 1.81
N TYR A 107 20.02 -11.83 3.02
CA TYR A 107 18.82 -11.20 3.56
C TYR A 107 19.05 -9.69 3.73
N THR A 108 18.03 -8.90 3.40
CA THR A 108 18.02 -7.45 3.63
C THR A 108 16.74 -7.08 4.37
N LEU A 109 16.88 -6.37 5.48
CA LEU A 109 15.79 -5.71 6.20
C LEU A 109 15.73 -4.25 5.75
N TYR A 110 14.62 -3.84 5.15
CA TYR A 110 14.36 -2.45 4.80
C TYR A 110 13.41 -1.85 5.84
N PHE A 111 13.84 -0.76 6.47
CA PHE A 111 13.06 -0.07 7.50
C PHE A 111 12.36 1.19 6.98
N ALA A 112 12.57 1.55 5.72
CA ALA A 112 12.15 2.85 5.17
C ALA A 112 12.57 3.99 6.11
N ASP A 113 11.63 4.78 6.63
CA ASP A 113 11.79 5.86 7.59
C ASP A 113 11.20 5.51 8.99
N ALA A 114 11.07 4.21 9.30
CA ALA A 114 10.39 3.73 10.51
C ALA A 114 11.19 3.94 11.79
N ILE A 115 12.53 3.99 11.71
CA ILE A 115 13.40 4.21 12.86
C ILE A 115 13.58 5.71 13.04
N ARG A 116 13.14 6.23 14.18
CA ARG A 116 13.16 7.66 14.48
C ARG A 116 13.80 7.89 15.82
N ASP A 117 14.42 9.06 16.00
CA ASP A 117 14.74 9.54 17.33
C ASP A 117 13.45 9.65 18.18
N ASN A 118 13.60 9.35 19.47
CA ASN A 118 12.52 9.36 20.43
C ASN A 118 11.97 10.78 20.69
N ASN A 119 12.81 11.82 20.69
CA ASN A 119 12.45 13.15 21.18
C ASN A 119 11.87 14.07 20.10
N GLU A 120 12.63 14.36 19.05
CA GLU A 120 12.33 15.25 17.92
C GLU A 120 11.72 14.52 16.71
N ASN A 121 11.65 13.18 16.71
CA ASN A 121 11.10 12.33 15.64
C ASN A 121 11.90 12.33 14.33
N ASN A 122 13.19 12.67 14.38
CA ASN A 122 14.04 12.69 13.19
C ASN A 122 14.19 11.26 12.64
N PRO A 123 13.74 10.96 11.39
CA PRO A 123 13.82 9.62 10.83
C PRO A 123 15.20 9.31 10.26
N ILE A 124 15.63 8.05 10.36
CA ILE A 124 16.68 7.51 9.51
C ILE A 124 16.04 7.12 8.18
N GLU A 125 16.30 7.91 7.14
CA GLU A 125 15.77 7.66 5.80
C GLU A 125 16.44 6.43 5.14
N ASN A 126 15.63 5.57 4.55
CA ASN A 126 16.06 4.38 3.78
C ASN A 126 17.05 3.47 4.53
N PHE A 127 16.87 3.28 5.84
CA PHE A 127 17.76 2.41 6.61
C PHE A 127 17.61 0.94 6.15
N GLU A 128 18.72 0.35 5.70
CA GLU A 128 18.82 -1.07 5.30
C GLU A 128 19.82 -1.83 6.19
N PHE A 129 19.49 -3.06 6.56
CA PHE A 129 20.39 -3.96 7.27
C PHE A 129 20.50 -5.29 6.53
N ALA A 130 21.68 -5.56 5.96
CA ALA A 130 21.94 -6.75 5.18
C ALA A 130 22.90 -7.73 5.87
N PHE A 131 22.66 -9.02 5.69
CA PHE A 131 23.48 -10.13 6.19
C PHE A 131 23.27 -11.36 5.32
N SER A 132 24.10 -12.40 5.47
CA SER A 132 23.97 -13.64 4.71
C SER A 132 24.12 -14.86 5.60
N THR A 133 23.31 -15.89 5.35
CA THR A 133 23.49 -17.23 5.91
C THR A 133 24.61 -18.00 5.21
N GLY A 134 24.98 -17.57 3.98
CA GLY A 134 26.07 -18.13 3.18
C GLY A 134 27.44 -17.52 3.45
N SER A 135 28.43 -17.85 2.61
CA SER A 135 29.82 -17.37 2.75
C SER A 135 30.09 -15.98 2.16
N TYR A 136 29.13 -15.40 1.44
CA TYR A 136 29.24 -14.08 0.80
C TYR A 136 27.89 -13.36 0.83
N ILE A 137 27.92 -12.07 0.51
CA ILE A 137 26.74 -11.22 0.33
C ILE A 137 26.64 -10.87 -1.16
N ASP A 138 25.46 -11.10 -1.72
CA ASP A 138 25.09 -10.62 -3.03
C ASP A 138 25.14 -9.09 -3.05
N SER A 139 25.64 -8.47 -4.12
CA SER A 139 25.96 -7.03 -4.12
C SER A 139 25.19 -6.20 -5.14
N LEU A 140 24.54 -6.82 -6.13
CA LEU A 140 23.97 -6.09 -7.25
C LEU A 140 22.70 -5.35 -6.82
N ARG A 141 22.36 -4.32 -7.60
CA ARG A 141 21.20 -3.47 -7.36
C ARG A 141 20.34 -3.32 -8.59
N TYR A 142 19.05 -3.10 -8.37
CA TYR A 142 18.11 -2.67 -9.39
C TYR A 142 17.20 -1.58 -8.82
N THR A 143 17.04 -0.49 -9.58
CA THR A 143 16.32 0.70 -9.14
C THR A 143 15.35 1.16 -10.22
N GLY A 144 14.34 1.91 -9.78
CA GLY A 144 13.32 2.43 -10.66
C GLY A 144 12.24 3.18 -9.90
N ARG A 145 11.09 3.40 -10.56
CA ARG A 145 9.93 4.08 -9.99
C ARG A 145 8.63 3.36 -10.33
N VAL A 146 7.65 3.48 -9.44
CA VAL A 146 6.27 3.09 -9.69
C VAL A 146 5.42 4.36 -9.72
N ILE A 147 4.64 4.49 -10.79
CA ILE A 147 3.67 5.56 -10.99
C ILE A 147 2.31 4.95 -11.30
N ASP A 148 1.24 5.68 -11.04
CA ASP A 148 -0.08 5.31 -11.51
C ASP A 148 -0.13 5.40 -13.05
N ALA A 149 -0.73 4.39 -13.69
CA ALA A 149 -0.72 4.25 -15.13
C ALA A 149 -1.50 5.34 -15.86
N PHE A 150 -2.49 5.95 -15.21
CA PHE A 150 -3.42 6.91 -15.83
C PHE A 150 -3.08 8.35 -15.48
N THR A 151 -2.73 8.61 -14.22
CA THR A 151 -2.45 9.94 -13.67
C THR A 151 -0.97 10.28 -13.68
N LEU A 152 -0.09 9.29 -13.84
CA LEU A 152 1.37 9.42 -13.79
C LEU A 152 1.91 9.91 -12.44
N VAL A 153 1.09 9.88 -11.39
CA VAL A 153 1.46 10.30 -10.04
C VAL A 153 2.31 9.19 -9.39
N PRO A 154 3.42 9.53 -8.72
CA PRO A 154 4.21 8.57 -7.97
C PRO A 154 3.42 7.82 -6.90
N GLN A 155 3.69 6.53 -6.74
CA GLN A 155 2.94 5.66 -5.83
C GLN A 155 3.81 5.20 -4.68
N GLU A 156 3.50 5.65 -3.46
CA GLU A 156 4.17 5.25 -2.21
C GLU A 156 3.64 3.90 -1.70
N GLY A 157 4.53 3.14 -1.04
CA GLY A 157 4.20 1.93 -0.29
C GLY A 157 3.83 0.72 -1.15
N VAL A 158 4.06 0.77 -2.46
CA VAL A 158 3.81 -0.34 -3.38
C VAL A 158 4.94 -1.34 -3.28
N PHE A 159 4.62 -2.63 -3.15
CA PHE A 159 5.64 -3.66 -3.18
C PHE A 159 6.22 -3.79 -4.58
N VAL A 160 7.54 -3.89 -4.69
CA VAL A 160 8.23 -4.20 -5.94
C VAL A 160 8.95 -5.52 -5.77
N MET A 161 8.64 -6.46 -6.67
CA MET A 161 8.83 -7.88 -6.49
C MET A 161 9.61 -8.47 -7.66
N LEU A 162 10.71 -9.18 -7.36
CA LEU A 162 11.51 -9.89 -8.36
C LEU A 162 11.32 -11.40 -8.24
N TYR A 163 11.18 -12.04 -9.39
CA TYR A 163 11.03 -13.49 -9.54
C TYR A 163 12.12 -14.06 -10.43
N GLU A 164 12.65 -15.22 -10.05
CA GLU A 164 13.57 -15.99 -10.90
C GLU A 164 12.80 -16.76 -11.99
N GLU A 165 11.53 -17.10 -11.74
CA GLU A 165 10.65 -17.64 -12.79
C GLU A 165 10.14 -16.56 -13.75
N HIS A 166 10.05 -16.92 -15.03
CA HIS A 166 9.67 -15.97 -16.09
C HIS A 166 8.20 -16.09 -16.56
N ALA A 167 7.40 -16.97 -15.95
CA ALA A 167 5.97 -17.10 -16.28
C ALA A 167 5.17 -15.84 -15.92
N ASP A 168 4.15 -15.48 -16.69
CA ASP A 168 3.27 -14.32 -16.40
C ASP A 168 2.42 -14.53 -15.14
N SER A 169 2.08 -15.78 -14.82
CA SER A 169 1.23 -16.14 -13.68
C SER A 169 1.98 -16.19 -12.34
N VAL A 170 3.31 -15.99 -12.32
CA VAL A 170 4.13 -16.14 -11.11
C VAL A 170 3.64 -15.34 -9.88
N PRO A 171 3.20 -14.06 -9.99
CA PRO A 171 2.77 -13.31 -8.82
C PRO A 171 1.46 -13.81 -8.20
N ILE A 172 0.68 -14.65 -8.89
CA ILE A 172 -0.58 -15.22 -8.40
C ILE A 172 -0.31 -16.50 -7.58
N ILE A 173 0.77 -17.21 -7.89
CA ILE A 173 1.02 -18.56 -7.37
C ILE A 173 2.19 -18.63 -6.38
N LYS A 174 3.10 -17.66 -6.41
CA LYS A 174 4.37 -17.72 -5.67
C LYS A 174 4.75 -16.35 -5.11
N ARG A 175 5.38 -16.36 -3.93
CA ARG A 175 6.04 -15.17 -3.36
C ARG A 175 7.33 -14.84 -4.11
N PRO A 176 7.75 -13.57 -4.14
CA PRO A 176 8.95 -13.18 -4.86
C PRO A 176 10.22 -13.66 -4.16
N ARG A 177 11.31 -13.71 -4.94
CA ARG A 177 12.66 -13.95 -4.41
C ARG A 177 13.20 -12.71 -3.71
N TYR A 178 12.96 -11.53 -4.28
CA TYR A 178 13.33 -10.25 -3.68
C TYR A 178 12.15 -9.31 -3.64
N VAL A 179 12.05 -8.50 -2.58
CA VAL A 179 10.98 -7.54 -2.42
C VAL A 179 11.48 -6.25 -1.76
N THR A 180 10.93 -5.12 -2.17
CA THR A 180 11.11 -3.82 -1.52
C THR A 180 9.79 -3.04 -1.57
N LYS A 181 9.76 -1.85 -1.00
CA LYS A 181 8.64 -0.91 -1.12
C LYS A 181 9.08 0.40 -1.76
N THR A 182 8.15 1.05 -2.45
CA THR A 182 8.37 2.40 -2.96
C THR A 182 8.27 3.45 -1.85
N ASN A 183 9.10 4.49 -1.97
CA ASN A 183 9.04 5.67 -1.11
C ASN A 183 8.00 6.70 -1.60
N LYS A 184 7.94 7.88 -0.96
CA LYS A 184 7.01 8.98 -1.29
C LYS A 184 7.09 9.45 -2.75
N GLU A 185 8.28 9.40 -3.35
CA GLU A 185 8.51 9.77 -4.75
C GLU A 185 8.26 8.59 -5.71
N GLY A 186 7.70 7.49 -5.22
CA GLY A 186 7.45 6.26 -5.96
C GLY A 186 8.73 5.50 -6.32
N ALA A 187 9.90 5.91 -5.82
CA ALA A 187 11.17 5.27 -6.12
C ALA A 187 11.33 3.98 -5.31
N PHE A 188 11.90 2.95 -5.94
CA PHE A 188 12.25 1.69 -5.28
C PHE A 188 13.73 1.37 -5.47
N PHE A 189 14.27 0.69 -4.45
CA PHE A 189 15.65 0.24 -4.42
C PHE A 189 15.67 -1.23 -3.98
N LEU A 190 16.11 -2.09 -4.88
CA LEU A 190 16.37 -3.50 -4.60
C LEU A 190 17.89 -3.67 -4.50
N SER A 191 18.38 -3.87 -3.28
CA SER A 191 19.78 -4.11 -2.97
C SER A 191 20.07 -5.60 -2.77
N ASN A 192 21.35 -5.95 -2.85
CA ASN A 192 21.88 -7.27 -2.54
C ASN A 192 21.28 -8.39 -3.39
N LEU A 193 21.17 -8.10 -4.69
CA LEU A 193 20.67 -9.02 -5.70
C LEU A 193 21.78 -9.95 -6.18
N ARG A 194 21.44 -11.22 -6.31
CA ARG A 194 22.30 -12.19 -6.97
C ARG A 194 22.36 -11.86 -8.45
N ARG A 195 23.49 -12.18 -9.08
CA ARG A 195 23.60 -12.13 -10.54
C ARG A 195 22.71 -13.22 -11.15
N ASN A 196 21.57 -12.82 -11.69
CA ASN A 196 20.61 -13.66 -12.40
C ASN A 196 19.68 -12.78 -13.26
N SER A 197 18.86 -13.39 -14.11
CA SER A 197 17.75 -12.73 -14.77
C SER A 197 16.48 -12.76 -13.92
N TYR A 198 15.71 -11.67 -13.93
CA TYR A 198 14.50 -11.54 -13.12
C TYR A 198 13.30 -11.04 -13.91
N LYS A 199 12.12 -11.50 -13.52
CA LYS A 199 10.86 -10.84 -13.86
C LYS A 199 10.44 -9.90 -12.74
N ILE A 200 9.90 -8.75 -13.09
CA ILE A 200 9.52 -7.71 -12.13
C ILE A 200 8.03 -7.42 -12.18
N PHE A 201 7.44 -7.33 -10.98
CA PHE A 201 6.09 -6.86 -10.76
C PHE A 201 6.08 -5.78 -9.68
N ALA A 202 5.13 -4.86 -9.73
CA ALA A 202 4.75 -4.05 -8.59
C ALA A 202 3.33 -4.40 -8.17
N LEU A 203 3.06 -4.47 -6.87
CA LEU A 203 1.79 -4.89 -6.33
C LEU A 203 1.38 -3.98 -5.17
N ARG A 204 0.19 -3.39 -5.29
CA ARG A 204 -0.50 -2.79 -4.15
C ARG A 204 -1.29 -3.88 -3.46
N ASP A 205 -0.60 -4.57 -2.57
CA ASP A 205 -1.11 -5.71 -1.80
C ASP A 205 -1.88 -5.20 -0.57
N GLY A 206 -3.17 -5.54 -0.50
CA GLY A 206 -4.04 -5.13 0.59
C GLY A 206 -3.95 -6.02 1.84
N ASN A 207 -3.47 -7.25 1.68
CA ASN A 207 -3.43 -8.26 2.74
C ASN A 207 -1.99 -8.64 3.18
N ALA A 208 -0.99 -8.07 2.51
CA ALA A 208 0.44 -8.25 2.75
C ALA A 208 0.93 -9.71 2.64
N ASN A 209 0.31 -10.53 1.79
CA ASN A 209 0.72 -11.93 1.57
C ASN A 209 1.72 -12.12 0.41
N TYR A 210 2.03 -11.04 -0.33
CA TYR A 210 2.91 -10.96 -1.51
C TYR A 210 2.40 -11.69 -2.75
N LEU A 211 1.09 -11.92 -2.85
CA LEU A 211 0.43 -12.58 -3.97
C LEU A 211 -0.59 -11.62 -4.57
N PHE A 212 -0.71 -11.62 -5.89
CA PHE A 212 -1.80 -10.92 -6.57
C PHE A 212 -3.02 -11.84 -6.57
N ASP A 213 -3.85 -11.74 -5.54
CA ASP A 213 -4.96 -12.67 -5.29
C ASP A 213 -6.30 -12.01 -4.95
N GLN A 214 -6.35 -10.68 -4.85
CA GLN A 214 -7.60 -9.95 -4.63
C GLN A 214 -7.98 -9.03 -5.79
N MET A 215 -9.27 -8.96 -6.11
CA MET A 215 -9.78 -8.10 -7.18
C MET A 215 -9.58 -6.60 -6.91
N SER A 216 -9.38 -6.21 -5.65
CA SER A 216 -9.13 -4.83 -5.26
C SER A 216 -7.69 -4.37 -5.49
N GLU A 217 -6.76 -5.31 -5.67
CA GLU A 217 -5.33 -5.03 -5.80
C GLU A 217 -4.99 -4.40 -7.15
N GLU A 218 -3.90 -3.66 -7.14
CA GLU A 218 -3.34 -3.01 -8.33
C GLU A 218 -2.00 -3.65 -8.65
N ILE A 219 -1.72 -3.82 -9.94
CA ILE A 219 -0.52 -4.47 -10.42
C ILE A 219 0.18 -3.63 -11.48
N ALA A 220 1.51 -3.74 -11.53
CA ALA A 220 2.35 -3.26 -12.61
C ALA A 220 3.34 -4.37 -12.97
N PHE A 221 3.83 -4.37 -14.21
CA PHE A 221 4.87 -5.30 -14.64
C PHE A 221 5.68 -4.71 -15.79
N SER A 222 6.86 -5.28 -16.00
CA SER A 222 7.62 -5.07 -17.22
C SER A 222 7.37 -6.21 -18.21
N ASN A 223 7.22 -5.88 -19.49
CA ASN A 223 7.15 -6.87 -20.57
C ASN A 223 8.53 -7.47 -20.88
N THR A 224 9.61 -6.86 -20.38
CA THR A 224 10.98 -7.34 -20.58
C THR A 224 11.53 -7.97 -19.31
N ILE A 225 12.26 -9.05 -19.48
CA ILE A 225 13.07 -9.65 -18.42
C ILE A 225 14.20 -8.68 -18.07
N ILE A 226 14.48 -8.52 -16.78
CA ILE A 226 15.67 -7.84 -16.29
C ILE A 226 16.82 -8.81 -16.46
N ASN A 227 17.71 -8.54 -17.40
CA ASN A 227 18.91 -9.35 -17.61
C ASN A 227 20.00 -8.97 -16.60
N GLU A 228 20.98 -9.86 -16.42
CA GLU A 228 22.10 -9.66 -15.49
C GLU A 228 22.88 -8.37 -15.73
N ASP A 229 22.98 -7.93 -16.98
CA ASP A 229 23.69 -6.70 -17.37
C ASP A 229 22.95 -5.42 -16.98
N MET A 230 21.65 -5.52 -16.67
CA MET A 230 20.84 -4.42 -16.17
C MET A 230 21.00 -4.24 -14.65
N LEU A 231 21.63 -5.18 -13.98
CA LEU A 231 21.91 -5.11 -12.56
C LEU A 231 23.24 -4.38 -12.34
N VAL A 232 23.20 -3.31 -11.55
CA VAL A 232 24.36 -2.43 -11.36
C VAL A 232 25.07 -2.72 -10.05
N ASN A 233 26.40 -2.56 -10.04
CA ASN A 233 27.13 -2.53 -8.78
C ASN A 233 26.90 -1.19 -8.06
N PRO A 234 26.83 -1.16 -6.71
CA PRO A 234 26.61 0.06 -5.94
C PRO A 234 27.59 1.19 -6.26
N SER A 235 28.86 0.85 -6.54
CA SER A 235 29.91 1.81 -6.91
C SER A 235 29.72 2.47 -8.28
N GLN A 236 28.86 1.91 -9.14
CA GLN A 236 28.58 2.39 -10.49
C GLN A 236 27.18 3.02 -10.61
N ALA A 237 26.37 2.97 -9.55
CA ALA A 237 24.96 3.37 -9.55
C ALA A 237 24.72 4.86 -9.85
N ALA A 238 25.72 5.73 -9.68
CA ALA A 238 25.61 7.16 -9.97
C ALA A 238 25.46 7.49 -11.47
N GLN A 239 25.64 6.53 -12.38
CA GLN A 239 25.60 6.74 -13.84
C GLN A 239 24.39 6.12 -14.56
N ALA A 240 23.55 5.34 -13.86
CA ALA A 240 22.43 4.64 -14.48
C ALA A 240 21.11 5.40 -14.26
N ASP A 241 20.93 6.54 -14.94
CA ASP A 241 19.71 7.36 -14.88
C ASP A 241 18.62 6.88 -15.87
N SER A 242 18.69 5.62 -16.29
CA SER A 242 17.58 4.95 -16.99
C SER A 242 16.54 4.55 -15.96
N LEU A 243 15.68 5.49 -15.55
CA LEU A 243 14.61 5.25 -14.57
C LEU A 243 13.62 4.21 -15.10
N ASN A 244 13.84 2.94 -14.76
CA ASN A 244 12.89 1.86 -15.01
C ASN A 244 11.55 2.22 -14.37
N THR A 245 10.51 2.41 -15.18
CA THR A 245 9.22 2.89 -14.69
C THR A 245 8.16 1.80 -14.83
N LEU A 246 7.59 1.39 -13.71
CA LEU A 246 6.44 0.50 -13.65
C LEU A 246 5.16 1.33 -13.52
N ARG A 247 4.15 0.97 -14.32
CA ARG A 247 2.87 1.68 -14.37
C ARG A 247 1.81 0.83 -13.67
N LEU A 248 1.44 1.24 -12.47
CA LEU A 248 0.46 0.59 -11.61
C LEU A 248 -0.95 0.85 -12.12
N PHE A 249 -1.75 -0.20 -12.24
CA PHE A 249 -3.15 -0.09 -12.60
C PHE A 249 -3.98 -1.15 -11.89
N LYS A 250 -5.27 -0.86 -11.71
CA LYS A 250 -6.25 -1.84 -11.25
C LYS A 250 -6.80 -2.63 -12.44
N GLU A 251 -6.80 -3.96 -12.34
CA GLU A 251 -7.46 -4.79 -13.36
C GLU A 251 -8.96 -4.48 -13.38
N LYS A 252 -9.54 -4.36 -14.59
CA LYS A 252 -10.99 -4.24 -14.73
C LYS A 252 -11.63 -5.56 -14.28
N SER A 253 -12.54 -5.47 -13.32
CA SER A 253 -13.29 -6.64 -12.86
C SER A 253 -14.03 -7.29 -14.03
N LYS A 254 -13.87 -8.60 -14.16
CA LYS A 254 -14.59 -9.44 -15.13
C LYS A 254 -15.87 -10.03 -14.53
N VAL A 255 -16.26 -9.62 -13.32
CA VAL A 255 -17.51 -10.07 -12.69
C VAL A 255 -18.69 -9.49 -13.46
N GLN A 256 -19.61 -10.34 -13.88
CA GLN A 256 -20.90 -9.97 -14.44
C GLN A 256 -22.02 -10.29 -13.46
N SER A 257 -22.72 -9.28 -12.98
CA SER A 257 -23.95 -9.43 -12.20
C SER A 257 -24.91 -8.29 -12.49
N LEU A 258 -26.20 -8.52 -12.30
CA LEU A 258 -27.19 -7.47 -12.21
C LEU A 258 -26.98 -6.74 -10.88
N THR A 259 -26.69 -5.44 -10.93
CA THR A 259 -26.36 -4.61 -9.76
C THR A 259 -27.48 -3.64 -9.40
N ASP A 260 -28.28 -3.23 -10.37
CA ASP A 260 -29.38 -2.28 -10.18
C ASP A 260 -30.53 -2.58 -11.14
N TYR A 261 -31.75 -2.27 -10.73
CA TYR A 261 -32.92 -2.29 -11.60
C TYR A 261 -33.89 -1.18 -11.18
N SER A 262 -34.39 -0.42 -12.15
CA SER A 262 -35.32 0.68 -11.89
C SER A 262 -36.23 0.96 -13.06
N ARG A 263 -37.33 1.66 -12.79
CA ARG A 263 -38.26 2.18 -13.81
C ARG A 263 -38.38 3.70 -13.65
N PRO A 264 -37.39 4.48 -14.10
CA PRO A 264 -37.36 5.93 -13.88
C PRO A 264 -38.51 6.67 -14.59
N GLN A 265 -39.11 6.08 -15.63
CA GLN A 265 -40.26 6.61 -16.35
C GLN A 265 -41.23 5.48 -16.67
N ARG A 266 -42.52 5.79 -16.83
CA ARG A 266 -43.58 4.82 -17.17
C ARG A 266 -43.22 3.92 -18.37
N ARG A 267 -42.46 4.42 -19.34
CA ARG A 267 -42.06 3.66 -20.53
C ARG A 267 -40.59 3.23 -20.52
N ARG A 268 -39.85 3.38 -19.43
CA ARG A 268 -38.41 3.10 -19.41
C ARG A 268 -38.05 2.18 -18.26
N ILE A 269 -37.55 1.00 -18.57
CA ILE A 269 -36.92 0.09 -17.63
C ILE A 269 -35.41 0.22 -17.79
N LYS A 270 -34.69 0.25 -16.67
CA LYS A 270 -33.25 0.37 -16.62
C LYS A 270 -32.70 -0.78 -15.80
N LEU A 271 -31.77 -1.55 -16.38
CA LEU A 271 -31.01 -2.60 -15.71
C LEU A 271 -29.54 -2.19 -15.70
N GLY A 272 -28.94 -2.09 -14.52
CA GLY A 272 -27.52 -1.82 -14.33
C GLY A 272 -26.76 -3.10 -14.07
N PHE A 273 -25.65 -3.30 -14.79
CA PHE A 273 -24.73 -4.42 -14.60
C PHE A 273 -23.37 -3.94 -14.13
N SER A 274 -22.63 -4.83 -13.45
CA SER A 274 -21.25 -4.57 -13.01
C SER A 274 -20.25 -4.32 -14.14
N GLN A 275 -20.59 -4.77 -15.35
CA GLN A 275 -19.88 -4.51 -16.60
C GLN A 275 -20.87 -4.63 -17.77
N LYS A 276 -20.45 -4.28 -18.99
CA LYS A 276 -21.23 -4.56 -20.19
C LYS A 276 -21.54 -6.07 -20.26
N PRO A 277 -22.83 -6.48 -20.25
CA PRO A 277 -23.18 -7.89 -20.16
C PRO A 277 -22.76 -8.65 -21.42
N ILE A 278 -22.05 -9.75 -21.20
CA ILE A 278 -21.71 -10.79 -22.17
C ILE A 278 -22.88 -11.75 -22.27
N GLY A 279 -23.26 -12.10 -23.50
CA GLY A 279 -24.41 -12.95 -23.79
C GLY A 279 -25.70 -12.16 -23.96
N ASN A 280 -26.81 -12.87 -24.12
CA ASN A 280 -28.13 -12.25 -24.25
C ASN A 280 -28.71 -11.95 -22.86
N VAL A 281 -29.33 -10.78 -22.72
CA VAL A 281 -30.18 -10.44 -21.55
C VAL A 281 -31.63 -10.49 -22.01
N ALA A 282 -32.35 -11.51 -21.56
CA ALA A 282 -33.76 -11.68 -21.85
C ALA A 282 -34.62 -11.06 -20.75
N LEU A 283 -35.67 -10.36 -21.16
CA LEU A 283 -36.62 -9.70 -20.27
C LEU A 283 -38.02 -10.20 -20.61
N SER A 284 -38.74 -10.70 -19.61
CA SER A 284 -40.10 -11.25 -19.78
C SER A 284 -41.03 -10.68 -18.71
N PRO A 285 -42.17 -10.06 -19.08
CA PRO A 285 -43.09 -9.50 -18.11
C PRO A 285 -44.01 -10.57 -17.52
N ILE A 286 -44.26 -10.47 -16.21
CA ILE A 286 -45.17 -11.37 -15.50
C ILE A 286 -46.56 -10.74 -15.49
N GLY A 287 -47.59 -11.54 -15.84
CA GLY A 287 -48.98 -11.11 -15.78
C GLY A 287 -49.53 -10.48 -17.07
N TYR A 288 -48.75 -10.51 -18.16
CA TYR A 288 -49.20 -10.06 -19.48
C TYR A 288 -49.17 -11.24 -20.46
N ASN A 289 -50.25 -11.42 -21.22
CA ASN A 289 -50.26 -12.33 -22.35
C ASN A 289 -49.78 -11.56 -23.58
N LEU A 290 -48.52 -11.76 -23.95
CA LEU A 290 -47.91 -11.15 -25.11
C LEU A 290 -47.83 -12.19 -26.22
N ASP A 291 -48.39 -11.88 -27.38
CA ASP A 291 -48.19 -12.70 -28.57
C ASP A 291 -46.70 -12.70 -28.93
N SER A 292 -46.16 -13.86 -29.30
CA SER A 292 -44.72 -14.04 -29.59
C SER A 292 -44.22 -13.19 -30.76
N THR A 293 -45.13 -12.60 -31.54
CA THR A 293 -44.85 -11.72 -32.68
C THR A 293 -44.89 -10.23 -32.32
N GLU A 294 -45.43 -9.85 -31.16
CA GLU A 294 -45.50 -8.46 -30.73
C GLU A 294 -44.25 -8.05 -29.93
N THR A 295 -43.48 -7.13 -30.50
CA THR A 295 -42.34 -6.54 -29.78
C THR A 295 -42.85 -5.50 -28.77
N TRP A 296 -42.82 -5.84 -27.49
CA TRP A 296 -43.35 -5.00 -26.40
C TRP A 296 -42.34 -3.98 -25.83
N PHE A 297 -41.08 -4.02 -26.28
CA PHE A 297 -40.06 -3.04 -25.90
C PHE A 297 -39.04 -2.77 -27.02
N ILE A 298 -38.33 -1.64 -26.94
CA ILE A 298 -37.19 -1.30 -27.79
C ILE A 298 -35.94 -1.13 -26.91
N PRO A 299 -34.82 -1.82 -27.19
CA PRO A 299 -33.59 -1.60 -26.43
C PRO A 299 -32.99 -0.22 -26.74
N GLY A 300 -32.66 0.52 -25.70
CA GLY A 300 -31.91 1.78 -25.77
C GLY A 300 -30.41 1.55 -25.97
N ARG A 301 -29.69 2.60 -26.36
CA ARG A 301 -28.22 2.56 -26.52
C ARG A 301 -27.55 3.39 -25.41
N ASN A 302 -26.54 2.80 -24.78
CA ASN A 302 -25.63 3.49 -23.85
C ASN A 302 -24.19 3.38 -24.38
N VAL A 303 -23.39 4.45 -24.21
CA VAL A 303 -21.98 4.53 -24.63
C VAL A 303 -21.09 3.53 -23.88
N VAL A 304 -21.30 3.33 -22.58
CA VAL A 304 -20.52 2.39 -21.75
C VAL A 304 -21.09 0.96 -21.89
N GLY A 305 -22.40 0.85 -22.02
CA GLY A 305 -23.10 -0.41 -22.29
C GLY A 305 -23.28 -1.33 -21.08
N ASP A 306 -22.85 -0.91 -19.89
CA ASP A 306 -23.11 -1.57 -18.60
C ASP A 306 -24.56 -1.39 -18.11
N THR A 307 -25.22 -0.35 -18.58
CA THR A 307 -26.64 -0.10 -18.34
C THR A 307 -27.44 -0.42 -19.60
N LEU A 308 -28.42 -1.30 -19.45
CA LEU A 308 -29.40 -1.62 -20.48
C LEU A 308 -30.71 -0.86 -20.23
N ASP A 309 -31.11 -0.06 -21.20
CA ASP A 309 -32.40 0.61 -21.20
C ASP A 309 -33.39 -0.16 -22.09
N PHE A 310 -34.64 -0.31 -21.64
CA PHE A 310 -35.72 -0.92 -22.40
C PHE A 310 -36.92 0.04 -22.43
N TRP A 311 -37.31 0.45 -23.63
CA TRP A 311 -38.43 1.37 -23.85
C TRP A 311 -39.72 0.60 -24.14
N ILE A 312 -40.66 0.61 -23.21
CA ILE A 312 -41.95 -0.11 -23.33
C ILE A 312 -42.82 0.52 -24.41
N THR A 313 -43.15 -0.28 -25.43
CA THR A 313 -44.05 0.11 -26.52
C THR A 313 -45.51 -0.19 -26.16
N ASN A 314 -45.76 -1.28 -25.43
CA ASN A 314 -47.10 -1.70 -25.03
C ASN A 314 -47.77 -0.67 -24.10
N THR A 315 -48.90 -0.10 -24.55
CA THR A 315 -49.60 0.96 -23.83
C THR A 315 -50.25 0.48 -22.54
N LYS A 316 -50.75 -0.77 -22.47
CA LYS A 316 -51.36 -1.31 -21.24
C LYS A 316 -50.31 -1.42 -20.13
N MET A 317 -49.16 -2.02 -20.44
CA MET A 317 -48.03 -2.12 -19.52
C MET A 317 -47.50 -0.75 -19.07
N ALA A 318 -47.50 0.25 -19.97
CA ALA A 318 -47.03 1.59 -19.63
C ALA A 318 -47.94 2.32 -18.63
N LEU A 319 -49.21 1.94 -18.52
CA LEU A 319 -50.18 2.55 -17.60
C LEU A 319 -50.03 2.02 -16.17
N ASP A 320 -49.55 0.80 -15.99
CA ASP A 320 -49.35 0.23 -14.66
C ASP A 320 -48.23 0.97 -13.92
N ASP A 321 -48.42 1.21 -12.63
CA ASP A 321 -47.47 1.95 -11.80
C ASP A 321 -46.26 1.08 -11.42
N SER A 322 -46.48 -0.23 -11.24
CA SER A 322 -45.43 -1.22 -11.00
C SER A 322 -45.51 -2.37 -11.99
N LEU A 323 -44.34 -2.91 -12.37
CA LEU A 323 -44.22 -4.06 -13.27
C LEU A 323 -43.39 -5.14 -12.58
N ARG A 324 -43.78 -6.39 -12.76
CA ARG A 324 -42.97 -7.55 -12.37
C ARG A 324 -42.36 -8.15 -13.63
N MET A 325 -41.06 -8.39 -13.57
CA MET A 325 -40.26 -8.88 -14.70
C MET A 325 -39.46 -10.08 -14.25
N VAL A 326 -39.23 -11.01 -15.18
CA VAL A 326 -38.19 -12.03 -15.10
C VAL A 326 -37.03 -11.58 -15.96
N VAL A 327 -35.83 -11.58 -15.40
CA VAL A 327 -34.60 -11.22 -16.10
C VAL A 327 -33.71 -12.45 -16.19
N SER A 328 -33.43 -12.94 -17.40
CA SER A 328 -32.49 -14.04 -17.62
C SER A 328 -31.21 -13.52 -18.27
N TYR A 329 -30.06 -13.83 -17.67
CA TYR A 329 -28.74 -13.35 -18.10
C TYR A 329 -27.63 -14.31 -17.67
N LEU A 330 -26.41 -14.11 -18.15
CA LEU A 330 -25.25 -14.83 -17.64
C LEU A 330 -24.68 -14.10 -16.42
N LYS A 331 -24.52 -14.79 -15.28
CA LYS A 331 -23.91 -14.27 -14.06
C LYS A 331 -22.58 -14.96 -13.80
N SER A 332 -21.60 -14.22 -13.31
CA SER A 332 -20.33 -14.82 -12.85
C SER A 332 -20.55 -15.58 -11.54
N ASP A 333 -20.11 -16.83 -11.50
CA ASP A 333 -20.03 -17.63 -10.28
C ASP A 333 -18.78 -17.27 -9.45
N SER A 334 -18.57 -17.96 -8.31
CA SER A 334 -17.41 -17.77 -7.44
C SER A 334 -16.07 -18.16 -8.07
N LEU A 335 -16.11 -18.93 -9.17
CA LEU A 335 -14.94 -19.32 -9.96
C LEU A 335 -14.77 -18.45 -11.21
N MET A 336 -15.51 -17.33 -11.29
CA MET A 336 -15.50 -16.38 -12.41
C MET A 336 -16.02 -16.95 -13.74
N ASN A 337 -16.70 -18.09 -13.72
CA ASN A 337 -17.36 -18.65 -14.90
C ASN A 337 -18.74 -18.00 -15.10
N LEU A 338 -19.12 -17.79 -16.37
CA LEU A 338 -20.44 -17.30 -16.71
C LEU A 338 -21.45 -18.45 -16.72
N VAL A 339 -22.43 -18.40 -15.81
CA VAL A 339 -23.51 -19.37 -15.69
C VAL A 339 -24.87 -18.71 -15.93
N PRO A 340 -25.84 -19.42 -16.54
CA PRO A 340 -27.20 -18.89 -16.69
C PRO A 340 -27.84 -18.58 -15.32
N GLN A 341 -28.36 -17.37 -15.17
CA GLN A 341 -29.08 -16.87 -14.01
C GLN A 341 -30.44 -16.35 -14.45
N THR A 342 -31.45 -16.53 -13.60
CA THR A 342 -32.76 -15.89 -13.77
C THR A 342 -33.17 -15.27 -12.44
N ASP A 343 -33.47 -13.97 -12.47
CA ASP A 343 -33.88 -13.15 -11.33
C ASP A 343 -35.33 -12.67 -11.47
#